data_AF-A0A2T7TW33-F1
#
_entry.id   AF-A0A2T7TW33-F1
#
_cell.length_a   1.000
_cell.length_b   1.000
_cell.length_c   1.000
_cell.angle_alpha   90.00
_cell.angle_beta   90.00
_cell.angle_gamma   90.00
#
_symmetry.space_group_name_H-M   'P 1'
#
loop_
_entity.id
_entity.type
_entity.pdbx_description
1 polymer ?
#
loop_
_entity_poly.entity_id
_entity_poly.type
_entity_poly.pdbx_seq_one_letter_code
_entity_poly.pdbx_strand_id
1 'polypeptide(L)' 'MPKRFHRADGPPYSTGRHAGWSIDANGLTEAGQNELLKQIGRQLQANYQDVLKEPAPDRIKQLLERLEARSNRADDKDL' A
#
# COMPACT_ATOMS: atom_id res chain seq x y z
N MET A 1 -22.68 35.27 -19.86
CA MET A 1 -21.60 34.32 -20.22
C MET A 1 -21.80 33.02 -19.44
N PRO A 2 -21.90 31.85 -20.09
CA PRO A 2 -22.15 30.57 -19.42
C PRO A 2 -20.85 29.85 -19.05
N LYS A 3 -20.66 29.49 -17.77
CA LYS A 3 -19.57 28.58 -17.35
C LYS A 3 -20.05 27.13 -17.43
N ARG A 4 -19.59 26.43 -18.47
CA ARG A 4 -19.71 24.97 -18.61
C ARG A 4 -18.54 24.34 -17.86
N PHE A 5 -18.81 23.58 -16.80
CA PHE A 5 -17.85 22.62 -16.27
C PHE A 5 -18.31 21.23 -16.70
N HIS A 6 -17.68 20.72 -17.76
CA HIS A 6 -17.63 19.28 -18.01
C HIS A 6 -16.33 18.74 -17.42
N ARG A 7 -16.36 17.44 -17.12
CA ARG A 7 -15.23 16.52 -16.90
C ARG A 7 -14.98 16.13 -15.44
N ALA A 8 -15.84 15.27 -14.94
CA ALA A 8 -15.51 14.30 -13.89
C ALA A 8 -15.57 12.90 -14.50
N ASP A 9 -14.65 12.60 -15.41
CA ASP A 9 -14.35 11.23 -15.87
C ASP A 9 -13.12 10.72 -15.13
N GLY A 10 -13.31 10.47 -13.84
CA GLY A 10 -12.38 9.68 -13.03
C GLY A 10 -13.15 8.46 -12.50
N PRO A 11 -12.53 7.27 -12.46
CA PRO A 11 -13.21 6.11 -11.88
C PRO A 11 -13.60 6.46 -10.44
N PRO A 12 -14.80 6.07 -9.96
CA PRO A 12 -15.15 6.31 -8.58
C PRO A 12 -14.18 5.48 -7.76
N TYR A 13 -13.23 6.13 -7.08
CA TYR A 13 -12.52 5.49 -5.98
C TYR A 13 -13.61 4.94 -5.07
N SER A 14 -13.67 3.62 -4.97
CA SER A 14 -14.57 2.97 -4.03
C SER A 14 -14.21 3.51 -2.66
N THR A 15 -15.01 4.43 -2.14
CA THR A 15 -15.12 4.69 -0.72
C THR A 15 -15.81 3.48 -0.11
N GLY A 16 -15.15 2.32 -0.24
CA GLY A 16 -15.44 1.14 0.55
C GLY A 16 -15.31 1.60 2.00
N ARG A 17 -16.44 1.54 2.70
CA ARG A 17 -16.58 1.87 4.11
C ARG A 17 -15.35 1.38 4.89
N HIS A 18 -14.42 2.28 5.18
CA HIS A 18 -13.52 2.14 6.32
C HIS A 18 -14.36 2.42 7.57
N ALA A 19 -15.31 1.52 7.85
CA ALA A 19 -15.94 1.46 9.16
C ALA A 19 -14.79 1.29 10.17
N GLY A 20 -14.74 2.21 11.13
CA GLY A 20 -13.58 2.51 11.95
C GLY A 20 -12.89 1.28 12.51
N TRP A 21 -11.59 1.18 12.24
CA TRP A 21 -10.71 0.31 12.99
C TRP A 21 -10.38 0.99 14.32
N SER A 22 -11.38 1.13 15.19
CA SER A 22 -11.16 1.44 16.60
C SER A 22 -11.52 0.19 17.38
N ILE A 23 -10.49 -0.48 17.92
CA ILE A 23 -10.68 -1.54 18.88
C ILE A 23 -11.02 -0.84 20.19
N ASP A 24 -12.29 -0.88 20.58
CA ASP A 24 -12.70 -0.54 21.94
C ASP A 24 -12.12 -1.59 22.90
N ALA A 25 -10.83 -1.46 23.21
CA ALA A 25 -10.05 -2.37 24.05
C ALA A 25 -10.37 -2.23 25.54
N ASN A 26 -11.52 -1.64 25.89
CA ASN A 26 -11.97 -1.50 27.27
C ASN A 26 -12.40 -2.88 27.80
N GLY A 27 -11.43 -3.63 28.33
CA GLY A 27 -11.66 -4.88 29.06
C GLY A 27 -10.72 -6.04 28.74
N LEU A 28 -9.82 -5.93 27.75
CA LEU A 28 -8.85 -7.00 27.49
C LEU A 28 -7.61 -6.87 28.37
N THR A 29 -7.23 -7.98 29.01
CA THR A 29 -5.92 -8.14 29.63
C THR A 29 -4.82 -8.00 28.57
N GLU A 30 -3.59 -7.67 28.97
CA GLU A 30 -2.46 -7.53 28.03
C GLU A 30 -2.26 -8.77 27.14
N ALA A 31 -2.44 -9.96 27.70
CA ALA A 31 -2.40 -11.21 26.96
C ALA A 31 -3.52 -11.33 25.91
N GLY A 32 -4.73 -10.89 26.26
CA GLY A 32 -5.87 -10.85 25.34
C GLY A 32 -5.68 -9.83 24.22
N GLN A 33 -5.10 -8.66 24.52
CA GLN A 33 -4.75 -7.66 23.51
C GLN A 33 -3.69 -8.21 22.53
N ASN A 34 -2.68 -8.91 23.04
CA ASN A 34 -1.65 -9.52 22.20
C ASN A 34 -2.24 -10.61 21.28
N GLU A 35 -3.12 -11.48 21.79
CA GLU A 35 -3.76 -12.49 20.94
C GLU A 35 -4.67 -11.88 19.89
N LEU A 36 -5.40 -10.81 20.23
CA LEU A 36 -6.20 -10.04 19.28
C LEU A 36 -5.31 -9.45 18.17
N LEU A 37 -4.20 -8.81 18.53
CA LEU A 37 -3.26 -8.26 17.55
C LEU A 37 -2.66 -9.34 16.65
N LYS A 38 -2.35 -10.53 17.18
CA LYS A 38 -1.91 -11.67 16.37
C LYS A 38 -2.98 -12.14 15.40
N GLN A 39 -4.24 -12.22 15.84
CA GLN A 39 -5.36 -12.59 14.96
C GLN A 39 -5.54 -11.57 13.83
N ILE A 40 -5.47 -10.27 14.15
CA ILE A 40 -5.52 -9.20 13.15
C ILE A 40 -4.33 -9.31 12.19
N GLY A 41 -3.12 -9.52 12.69
CA GLY A 41 -1.93 -9.73 11.87
C GLY A 41 -2.09 -10.88 10.88
N ARG A 42 -2.63 -12.02 11.34
CA ARG A 42 -2.93 -13.18 10.48
C ARG A 42 -3.97 -12.84 9.40
N GLN A 43 -5.03 -12.11 9.75
CA GLN A 43 -6.06 -11.72 8.79
C GLN A 43 -5.53 -10.72 7.75
N LEU A 44 -4.75 -9.72 8.17
CA LEU A 44 -4.09 -8.80 7.26
C LEU A 44 -3.14 -9.54 6.32
N GLN A 45 -2.31 -10.44 6.85
CA GLN A 45 -1.40 -11.25 6.05
C GLN A 45 -2.16 -12.05 4.98
N ALA A 46 -3.24 -12.74 5.35
CA ALA A 46 -4.07 -13.49 4.41
C ALA A 46 -4.66 -12.57 3.32
N ASN A 47 -5.19 -11.41 3.70
CA ASN A 47 -5.80 -10.47 2.76
C ASN A 47 -4.81 -9.86 1.77
N TYR A 48 -3.58 -9.56 2.21
CA TYR A 48 -2.55 -8.97 1.35
C TYR A 48 -1.70 -10.01 0.61
N GLN A 49 -1.85 -11.30 0.93
CA GLN A 49 -1.04 -12.36 0.33
C GLN A 49 -1.18 -12.42 -1.20
N ASP A 50 -2.38 -12.13 -1.72
CA ASP A 50 -2.62 -12.16 -3.16
C ASP A 50 -2.04 -10.93 -3.87
N VAL A 51 -2.12 -9.75 -3.27
CA VAL A 51 -1.47 -8.52 -3.77
C VAL A 51 0.05 -8.71 -3.86
N LEU A 52 0.65 -9.41 -2.90
CA LEU A 52 2.10 -9.67 -2.90
C LEU A 52 2.54 -10.68 -3.97
N LYS A 53 1.63 -11.49 -4.52
CA LYS A 53 1.93 -12.42 -5.62
C LYS A 53 1.85 -11.73 -6.98
N GLU A 54 1.26 -10.55 -7.06
CA GLU A 54 1.17 -9.80 -8.30
C GLU A 54 2.57 -9.36 -8.75
N PRO A 55 2.86 -9.37 -10.06
CA PRO A 55 4.13 -8.87 -10.57
C PRO A 55 4.31 -7.40 -10.17
N ALA A 56 5.54 -7.03 -9.82
CA ALA A 56 5.85 -5.67 -9.45
C ALA A 56 5.36 -4.70 -10.55
N PRO A 57 4.66 -3.60 -10.19
CA PRO A 57 4.21 -2.61 -11.15
C PRO A 57 5.36 -2.12 -12.02
N ASP A 58 5.11 -1.89 -13.31
CA ASP A 58 6.15 -1.50 -14.27
C ASP A 58 6.87 -0.20 -13.86
N ARG A 59 6.18 0.68 -13.15
CA ARG A 59 6.77 1.88 -12.55
C ARG A 59 7.89 1.54 -11.55
N ILE A 60 7.74 0.49 -10.75
CA ILE A 60 8.77 0.04 -9.81
C ILE A 60 9.96 -0.52 -10.59
N LYS A 61 9.73 -1.32 -11.64
CA LYS A 61 10.80 -1.84 -12.50
C LYS A 61 11.61 -0.70 -13.14
N GLN A 62 10.93 0.30 -13.71
CA GLN A 62 11.60 1.48 -14.29
C GLN A 62 12.42 2.27 -13.27
N LEU A 63 11.96 2.34 -12.02
CA LEU A 63 12.72 3.00 -10.95
C LEU A 63 13.96 2.20 -10.55
N LEU A 64 13.86 0.86 -10.51
CA LEU A 64 14.99 -0.02 -10.27
C LEU A 64 16.03 0.08 -11.39
N GLU A 65 15.60 0.06 -12.66
CA GLU A 65 16.49 0.24 -13.82
C GLU A 65 17.24 1.59 -13.77
N ARG A 66 16.55 2.67 -13.40
CA ARG A 66 17.17 4.00 -13.23
C ARG A 66 18.17 4.02 -12.08
N LEU A 67 17.89 3.30 -11.00
CA LEU A 67 18.78 3.20 -9.85
C LEU A 67 20.05 2.44 -10.22
N GLU A 68 19.93 1.29 -10.87
CA GLU A 68 21.05 0.49 -11.36
C GLU A 68 21.90 1.26 -12.38
N ALA A 69 21.26 1.93 -13.36
CA ALA A 69 21.97 2.76 -14.33
C ALA A 69 22.75 3.92 -13.68
N ARG A 70 22.28 4.43 -12.53
CA ARG A 70 23.00 5.45 -11.75
C ARG A 70 24.16 4.84 -10.96
N SER A 71 23.98 3.65 -10.39
CA SER A 71 25.03 2.92 -9.67
C SER A 71 26.20 2.59 -10.60
N ASN A 72 25.90 1.99 -11.75
CA ASN A 72 26.93 1.56 -12.72
C ASN A 72 27.72 2.75 -13.30
N ARG A 73 27.12 3.94 -13.37
CA ARG A 73 27.81 5.17 -13.79
C ARG A 73 28.68 5.81 -12.71
N ALA A 74 28.46 5.46 -11.44
CA ALA A 74 29.32 5.89 -10.35
C ALA A 74 30.60 5.04 -10.33
N ASP A 75 30.45 3.73 -10.48
CA ASP A 75 31.59 2.78 -10.48
C ASP A 75 32.53 2.98 -11.68
N ASP A 76 32.03 3.43 -12.84
CA ASP A 76 32.82 3.70 -14.06
C ASP A 76 33.58 5.04 -14.03
N LYS A 77 33.36 5.88 -13.01
CA LYS A 77 34.06 7.17 -12.83
C LYS A 77 35.23 7.11 -11.84
N ASP A 78 35.39 5.97 -11.17
CA ASP A 78 36.46 5.72 -10.18
C ASP A 78 37.60 4.84 -10.74
N LEU A 79 37.65 4.65 -12.06
CA LEU A 79 38.75 4.04 -12.85
C LEU A 79 39.44 5.07 -13.75
#